data_AF-A0A3M1A970-F1
#
_entry.id   AF-A0A3M1A970-F1
#
_cell.length_a   1.000
_cell.length_b   1.000
_cell.length_c   1.000
_cell.angle_alpha   90.00
_cell.angle_beta   90.00
_cell.angle_gamma   90.00
#
_symmetry.space_group_name_H-M   'P 1'
#
loop_
_entity.id
_entity.type
_entity.pdbx_description
1 polymer ?
#
loop_
_entity_poly.entity_id
_entity_poly.type
_entity_poly.pdbx_seq_one_letter_code
_entity_poly.pdbx_strand_id
1 'polypeptide(L)'
;MNCKTTTTPDSQRRPLENFKEPNPLSTSQQPIVIYNGRGAGGPVSEGDCACPRTLSPQRLEAANENALLHGEALHPVAAQTVSLPPYVALASPQSWASVAVLNKPAYLLWQMLGREMQPKEAFRCIGVDPEADSSREVLLALYRSGFLRKKTDTPLPLAVQDTLMAWLHVTNACNLRCSYCYLHKTNVSMPPSVGRQAIEAVFRAARQHGYRKIKLKYAGGEATLNLPLVLELHD
;
A
#
# COMPACT_ATOMS: atom_id res chain seq x y z
N MET A 1 -14.61 32.97 11.97
CA MET A 1 -13.21 32.81 11.49
C MET A 1 -13.25 32.51 10.01
N ASN A 2 -12.71 33.40 9.17
CA ASN A 2 -12.79 33.30 7.71
C ASN A 2 -11.72 32.34 7.17
N CYS A 3 -12.14 31.24 6.53
CA CYS A 3 -11.26 30.40 5.71
C CYS A 3 -10.84 31.17 4.46
N LYS A 4 -9.66 31.80 4.47
CA LYS A 4 -9.06 32.39 3.28
C LYS A 4 -7.90 31.53 2.79
N THR A 5 -7.99 31.06 1.57
CA THR A 5 -6.92 30.43 0.80
C THR A 5 -6.08 31.52 0.15
N THR A 6 -4.82 31.65 0.56
CA THR A 6 -3.83 32.51 -0.09
C THR A 6 -3.18 31.77 -1.24
N THR A 7 -3.31 32.30 -2.45
CA THR A 7 -2.62 31.85 -3.67
C THR A 7 -1.54 32.85 -4.03
N THR A 8 -0.37 32.35 -4.41
CA THR A 8 0.71 33.14 -5.03
C THR A 8 1.08 32.46 -6.35
N PRO A 9 1.26 33.19 -7.47
CA PRO A 9 1.61 32.61 -8.75
C PRO A 9 3.12 32.74 -9.02
N ASP A 10 3.75 31.69 -9.54
CA ASP A 10 4.89 31.85 -10.44
C ASP A 10 5.09 30.60 -11.32
N SER A 11 5.96 30.75 -12.31
CA SER A 11 5.71 30.47 -13.71
C SER A 11 6.60 29.37 -14.29
N GLN A 12 6.26 29.02 -15.54
CA GLN A 12 7.06 28.29 -16.54
C GLN A 12 7.11 26.76 -16.47
N ARG A 13 6.44 26.10 -17.43
CA ARG A 13 6.99 25.03 -18.28
C ARG A 13 6.09 24.74 -19.50
N ARG A 14 6.75 24.43 -20.62
CA ARG A 14 6.29 24.31 -22.03
C ARG A 14 5.34 23.10 -22.27
N PRO A 15 4.56 23.10 -23.38
CA PRO A 15 3.46 22.17 -23.58
C PRO A 15 3.95 20.80 -24.06
N LEU A 16 3.40 19.73 -23.47
CA LEU A 16 3.39 18.39 -24.04
C LEU A 16 1.96 18.15 -24.56
N GLU A 17 1.78 18.35 -25.87
CA GLU A 17 0.57 17.97 -26.57
C GLU A 17 0.47 16.44 -26.71
N ASN A 18 -0.76 15.95 -26.73
CA ASN A 18 -1.21 14.58 -26.99
C ASN A 18 -1.17 13.58 -25.82
N PHE A 19 -1.97 13.86 -24.80
CA PHE A 19 -2.65 12.79 -24.05
C PHE A 19 -4.16 12.87 -24.33
N LYS A 20 -4.66 11.81 -24.96
CA LYS A 20 -6.08 11.49 -25.18
C LYS A 20 -6.84 11.65 -23.85
N GLU A 21 -7.95 12.39 -23.88
CA GLU A 21 -8.74 12.75 -22.70
C GLU A 21 -9.07 11.55 -21.78
N PRO A 22 -8.94 11.67 -20.45
CA PRO A 22 -9.35 10.62 -19.54
C PRO A 22 -10.85 10.62 -19.27
N ASN A 23 -11.42 9.41 -19.35
CA ASN A 23 -12.72 8.89 -18.90
C ASN A 23 -13.40 9.68 -17.72
N PRO A 24 -14.75 9.85 -17.70
CA PRO A 24 -15.47 10.84 -16.87
C PRO A 24 -15.66 10.47 -15.39
N LEU A 25 -14.80 9.63 -14.80
CA LEU A 25 -14.74 9.48 -13.32
C LEU A 25 -14.12 10.72 -12.64
N SER A 26 -13.62 11.67 -13.44
CA SER A 26 -12.95 12.90 -13.04
C SER A 26 -13.92 14.09 -13.06
N THR A 27 -14.60 14.39 -11.95
CA THR A 27 -15.12 15.74 -11.55
C THR A 27 -16.07 15.74 -10.34
N SER A 28 -16.32 14.63 -9.65
CA SER A 28 -17.26 14.65 -8.51
C SER A 28 -16.87 15.69 -7.46
N GLN A 29 -17.79 16.62 -7.16
CA GLN A 29 -17.66 17.59 -6.08
C GLN A 29 -17.81 16.95 -4.70
N GLN A 30 -18.31 15.71 -4.64
CA GLN A 30 -18.44 14.96 -3.40
C GLN A 30 -17.12 14.24 -3.08
N PRO A 31 -16.77 14.10 -1.80
CA PRO A 31 -15.53 13.46 -1.37
C PRO A 31 -15.62 11.94 -1.55
N ILE A 32 -14.61 11.34 -2.20
CA ILE A 32 -14.59 9.91 -2.52
C ILE A 32 -13.19 9.33 -2.25
N VAL A 33 -13.15 8.17 -1.60
CA VAL A 33 -11.97 7.28 -1.57
C VAL A 33 -12.08 6.30 -2.73
N ILE A 34 -11.29 6.52 -3.78
CA ILE A 34 -11.34 5.76 -5.04
C ILE A 34 -10.76 4.36 -4.85
N TYR A 35 -9.70 4.29 -4.06
CA TYR A 35 -9.05 3.05 -3.70
C TYR A 35 -8.67 3.12 -2.23
N ASN A 36 -9.02 2.08 -1.49
CA ASN A 36 -8.40 1.78 -0.21
C ASN A 36 -7.77 0.41 -0.37
N GLY A 37 -6.49 0.27 -0.04
CA GLY A 37 -5.76 -0.99 -0.12
C GLY A 37 -6.22 -2.05 0.88
N ARG A 38 -7.53 -2.30 1.03
CA ARG A 38 -8.04 -3.54 1.63
C ARG A 38 -7.37 -4.69 0.92
N GLY A 39 -6.30 -5.21 1.53
CA GLY A 39 -5.87 -6.57 1.31
C GLY A 39 -7.12 -7.42 1.54
N ALA A 40 -7.52 -8.17 0.52
CA ALA A 40 -8.68 -9.04 0.57
C ALA A 40 -8.71 -9.77 1.92
N GLY A 41 -9.77 -9.59 2.69
CA GLY A 41 -10.03 -10.33 3.93
C GLY A 41 -10.36 -11.81 3.67
N GLY A 42 -9.73 -12.41 2.66
CA GLY A 42 -9.75 -13.85 2.46
C GLY A 42 -8.79 -14.55 3.42
N PRO A 43 -8.91 -15.87 3.60
CA PRO A 43 -7.92 -16.66 4.31
C PRO A 43 -6.54 -16.31 3.76
N VAL A 44 -5.58 -16.24 4.68
CA VAL A 44 -4.18 -15.85 4.48
C VAL A 44 -3.57 -16.68 3.35
N SER A 45 -3.78 -16.28 2.09
CA SER A 45 -3.07 -16.86 0.98
C SER A 45 -1.69 -16.26 1.01
N GLU A 46 -0.70 -17.14 0.97
CA GLU A 46 0.70 -16.77 1.02
C GLU A 46 1.07 -16.11 -0.31
N GLY A 47 0.76 -14.81 -0.43
CA GLY A 47 0.96 -14.05 -1.65
C GLY A 47 2.39 -14.20 -2.17
N ASP A 48 2.53 -14.24 -3.50
CA ASP A 48 3.83 -14.36 -4.16
C ASP A 48 4.67 -13.07 -4.09
N CYS A 49 4.08 -11.97 -3.64
CA CYS A 49 4.79 -10.72 -3.42
C CYS A 49 5.54 -10.73 -2.08
N ALA A 50 6.79 -10.29 -2.08
CA ALA A 50 7.58 -10.00 -0.87
C ALA A 50 7.15 -8.70 -0.17
N CYS A 51 5.95 -8.22 -0.43
CA CYS A 51 5.47 -6.96 0.13
C CYS A 51 5.30 -7.10 1.64
N PRO A 52 5.69 -6.09 2.42
CA PRO A 52 5.53 -6.13 3.85
C PRO A 52 4.06 -6.34 4.20
N ARG A 53 3.74 -7.39 4.95
CA ARG A 53 2.37 -7.63 5.42
C ARG A 53 1.91 -6.41 6.21
N THR A 54 0.83 -5.76 5.80
CA THR A 54 0.13 -4.84 6.67
C THR A 54 -0.57 -5.63 7.76
N LEU A 55 -0.51 -5.11 9.00
CA LEU A 55 -1.23 -5.67 10.13
C LEU A 55 -2.71 -5.86 9.74
N SER A 56 -3.22 -7.07 10.00
CA SER A 56 -4.62 -7.36 9.75
C SER A 56 -5.50 -6.45 10.62
N PRO A 57 -6.64 -5.96 10.12
CA PRO A 57 -7.51 -5.02 10.84
C PRO A 57 -8.34 -5.72 11.94
N GLN A 58 -7.79 -6.71 12.64
CA GLN A 58 -8.48 -7.52 13.66
C GLN A 58 -8.96 -6.73 14.90
N ARG A 59 -8.84 -5.40 14.91
CA ARG A 59 -9.34 -4.53 15.99
C ARG A 59 -10.03 -3.25 15.50
N LEU A 60 -10.76 -3.28 14.40
CA LEU A 60 -11.91 -2.38 14.30
C LEU A 60 -13.12 -3.12 14.86
N GLU A 61 -13.27 -3.07 16.18
CA GLU A 61 -14.61 -3.14 16.77
C GLU A 61 -15.50 -2.17 16.02
N ALA A 62 -16.77 -2.55 15.80
CA ALA A 62 -17.76 -1.78 15.07
C ALA A 62 -17.78 -0.33 15.58
N ALA A 63 -17.01 0.55 14.93
CA ALA A 63 -17.02 1.95 15.29
C ALA A 63 -18.45 2.42 15.07
N ASN A 64 -19.04 2.98 16.12
CA ASN A 64 -20.36 3.56 16.03
C ASN A 64 -20.30 4.66 14.97
N GLU A 65 -20.87 4.39 13.80
CA GLU A 65 -20.76 5.25 12.62
C GLU A 65 -21.31 6.66 12.91
N ASN A 66 -22.29 6.75 13.81
CA ASN A 66 -22.85 8.01 14.29
C ASN A 66 -21.88 8.78 15.21
N ALA A 67 -21.01 8.10 15.96
CA ALA A 67 -20.04 8.76 16.84
C ALA A 67 -18.93 9.49 16.05
N LEU A 68 -18.54 8.93 14.90
CA LEU A 68 -17.52 9.51 14.02
C LEU A 68 -17.94 10.85 13.41
N LEU A 69 -19.26 11.06 13.22
CA LEU A 69 -19.82 12.29 12.64
C LEU A 69 -20.18 13.36 13.69
N HIS A 70 -20.44 12.96 14.94
CA HIS A 70 -21.12 13.82 15.91
C HIS A 70 -20.37 14.12 17.21
N GLY A 71 -19.14 13.66 17.42
CA GLY A 71 -18.42 14.06 18.63
C GLY A 71 -17.04 13.47 18.87
N GLU A 72 -16.59 12.50 18.07
CA GLU A 72 -15.24 11.96 18.23
C GLU A 72 -14.21 12.79 17.44
N ALA A 73 -13.19 13.27 18.15
CA ALA A 73 -12.07 13.96 17.52
C ALA A 73 -11.26 12.97 16.67
N LEU A 74 -11.44 13.05 15.35
CA LEU A 74 -10.67 12.31 14.36
C LEU A 74 -9.41 13.08 13.99
N HIS A 75 -8.32 12.35 13.80
CA HIS A 75 -7.07 12.92 13.30
C HIS A 75 -6.51 12.07 12.16
N PRO A 76 -5.91 12.71 11.14
CA PRO A 76 -5.13 12.05 10.11
C PRO A 76 -3.96 11.26 10.68
N VAL A 77 -3.73 10.08 10.11
CA VAL A 77 -2.46 9.36 10.29
C VAL A 77 -1.41 9.97 9.38
N ALA A 78 -0.18 10.13 9.86
CA ALA A 78 0.93 10.65 9.06
C ALA A 78 1.09 9.85 7.75
N ALA A 79 0.98 10.54 6.61
CA ALA A 79 1.03 9.94 5.28
C ALA A 79 1.88 10.80 4.35
N GLN A 80 2.65 10.15 3.48
CA GLN A 80 3.24 10.80 2.32
C GLN A 80 2.16 11.00 1.26
N THR A 81 2.23 12.14 0.57
CA THR A 81 1.27 12.47 -0.49
C THR A 81 1.96 12.38 -1.84
N VAL A 82 1.32 11.70 -2.80
CA VAL A 82 1.79 11.57 -4.18
C VAL A 82 0.74 12.14 -5.11
N SER A 83 1.14 13.09 -5.94
CA SER A 83 0.25 13.68 -6.95
C SER A 83 -0.05 12.63 -8.03
N LEU A 84 -1.34 12.36 -8.25
CA LEU A 84 -1.83 11.46 -9.29
C LEU A 84 -2.98 12.13 -10.05
N PRO A 85 -2.75 13.22 -10.80
CA PRO A 85 -3.82 14.06 -11.33
C PRO A 85 -4.91 13.25 -12.06
N PRO A 86 -6.21 13.48 -11.77
CA PRO A 86 -6.79 14.53 -10.91
C PRO A 86 -6.87 14.18 -9.40
N TYR A 87 -6.23 13.10 -8.97
CA TYR A 87 -6.30 12.51 -7.65
C TYR A 87 -5.03 12.72 -6.83
N VAL A 88 -5.08 12.31 -5.57
CA VAL A 88 -3.93 12.29 -4.65
C VAL A 88 -3.87 10.92 -4.00
N ALA A 89 -2.71 10.26 -4.05
CA ALA A 89 -2.45 9.08 -3.25
C ALA A 89 -1.89 9.47 -1.88
N LEU A 90 -2.43 8.87 -0.83
CA LEU A 90 -1.89 8.86 0.52
C LEU A 90 -1.17 7.53 0.72
N ALA A 91 0.10 7.57 1.14
CA ALA A 91 0.86 6.39 1.51
C ALA A 91 1.29 6.50 2.97
N SER A 92 0.86 5.57 3.82
CA SER A 92 1.23 5.55 5.23
C SER A 92 1.55 4.14 5.70
N PRO A 93 2.76 3.88 6.22
CA PRO A 93 3.11 2.58 6.81
C PRO A 93 2.37 2.33 8.13
N GLN A 94 1.71 3.36 8.67
CA GLN A 94 0.88 3.26 9.87
C GLN A 94 -0.60 2.99 9.50
N SER A 95 -1.02 3.22 8.25
CA SER A 95 -2.33 2.78 7.76
C SER A 95 -2.29 1.28 7.44
N TRP A 96 -3.39 0.55 7.66
CA TRP A 96 -3.42 -0.87 7.28
C TRP A 96 -3.68 -1.08 5.79
N ALA A 97 -4.25 -0.09 5.11
CA ALA A 97 -4.41 -0.14 3.66
C ALA A 97 -3.07 0.12 2.93
N SER A 98 -2.05 0.62 3.64
CA SER A 98 -0.80 1.20 3.13
C SER A 98 -0.98 2.41 2.20
N VAL A 99 -1.95 2.33 1.28
CA VAL A 99 -2.24 3.34 0.27
C VAL A 99 -3.75 3.58 0.18
N ALA A 100 -4.14 4.85 0.03
CA ALA A 100 -5.47 5.27 -0.39
C ALA A 100 -5.35 6.27 -1.54
N VAL A 101 -6.30 6.25 -2.48
CA VAL A 101 -6.39 7.24 -3.57
C VAL A 101 -7.65 8.08 -3.35
N LEU A 102 -7.46 9.39 -3.24
CA LEU A 102 -8.49 10.37 -2.92
C LEU A 102 -8.74 11.30 -4.10
N ASN A 103 -9.99 11.70 -4.27
CA ASN A 103 -10.28 12.89 -5.07
C ASN A 103 -9.99 14.18 -4.30
N LYS A 104 -10.03 15.33 -4.99
CA LYS A 104 -9.69 16.63 -4.41
C LYS A 104 -10.53 16.98 -3.16
N PRO A 105 -11.88 16.85 -3.15
CA PRO A 105 -12.66 17.11 -1.93
C PRO A 105 -12.29 16.21 -0.75
N ALA A 106 -12.06 14.90 -0.99
CA ALA A 106 -11.64 13.98 0.09
C ALA A 106 -10.23 14.32 0.62
N TYR A 107 -9.30 14.73 -0.24
CA TYR A 107 -7.98 15.19 0.19
C TYR A 107 -8.06 16.47 1.03
N LEU A 108 -8.88 17.45 0.61
CA LEU A 108 -9.11 18.67 1.39
C LEU A 108 -9.73 18.37 2.74
N LEU A 109 -10.73 17.47 2.80
CA LEU A 109 -11.30 16.99 4.06
C LEU A 109 -10.22 16.45 4.99
N TRP A 110 -9.38 15.54 4.48
CA TRP A 110 -8.29 14.93 5.24
C TRP A 110 -7.30 16.00 5.77
N GLN A 111 -6.96 17.02 4.98
CA GLN A 111 -6.12 18.13 5.41
C GLN A 111 -6.78 18.99 6.51
N MET A 112 -8.08 19.26 6.41
CA MET A 112 -8.81 20.06 7.40
C MET A 112 -8.89 19.35 8.75
N LEU A 113 -9.14 18.03 8.75
CA LEU A 113 -9.09 17.21 9.96
C LEU A 113 -7.69 17.23 10.61
N GLY A 114 -6.63 17.38 9.81
CA GLY A 114 -5.25 17.55 10.30
C GLY A 114 -5.01 18.87 11.04
N ARG A 115 -5.91 19.84 10.90
CA ARG A 115 -5.90 21.12 11.64
C ARG A 115 -6.79 21.09 12.87
N GLU A 116 -7.07 19.89 13.39
CA GLU A 116 -7.94 19.63 14.54
C GLU A 116 -9.40 20.10 14.36
N MET A 117 -9.83 20.29 13.10
CA MET A 117 -11.20 20.68 12.79
C MET A 117 -12.17 19.52 13.00
N GLN A 118 -13.36 19.79 13.53
CA GLN A 118 -14.40 18.77 13.67
C GLN A 118 -14.94 18.34 12.30
N PRO A 119 -15.32 17.06 12.10
CA PRO A 119 -15.75 16.57 10.79
C PRO A 119 -16.86 17.39 10.13
N LYS A 120 -17.89 17.79 10.89
CA LYS A 120 -18.99 18.63 10.37
C LYS A 120 -18.51 19.99 9.87
N GLU A 121 -17.58 20.61 10.58
CA GLU A 121 -17.01 21.91 10.21
C GLU A 121 -16.12 21.76 8.97
N ALA A 122 -15.35 20.66 8.89
CA ALA A 122 -14.51 20.36 7.75
C ALA A 122 -15.33 20.17 6.47
N PHE A 123 -16.45 19.44 6.52
CA PHE A 123 -17.39 19.32 5.40
C PHE A 123 -17.95 20.66 4.95
N ARG A 124 -18.44 21.47 5.89
CA ARG A 124 -18.94 22.83 5.59
C ARG A 124 -17.87 23.70 4.94
N CYS A 125 -16.62 23.62 5.40
CA CYS A 125 -15.51 24.39 4.84
C CYS A 125 -15.16 24.01 3.39
N ILE A 126 -15.38 22.75 3.00
CA ILE A 126 -15.16 22.28 1.63
C ILE A 126 -16.42 22.37 0.76
N GLY A 127 -17.52 22.95 1.27
CA GLY A 127 -18.76 23.13 0.53
C GLY A 127 -19.57 21.84 0.34
N VAL A 128 -19.39 20.85 1.23
CA VAL A 128 -20.09 19.56 1.18
C VAL A 128 -21.07 19.49 2.35
N ASP A 129 -22.27 18.96 2.11
CA ASP A 129 -23.27 18.75 3.15
C ASP A 129 -22.79 17.68 4.15
N PRO A 130 -22.57 18.02 5.44
CA PRO A 130 -22.12 17.04 6.43
C PRO A 130 -23.13 15.91 6.69
N GLU A 131 -24.41 16.09 6.37
CA GLU A 131 -25.45 15.08 6.59
C GLU A 131 -25.69 14.17 5.37
N ALA A 132 -25.03 14.46 4.24
CA ALA A 132 -25.11 13.62 3.04
C ALA A 132 -24.47 12.24 3.28
N ASP A 133 -25.03 11.20 2.66
CA ASP A 133 -24.51 9.84 2.81
C ASP A 133 -23.07 9.71 2.32
N SER A 134 -22.68 10.43 1.25
CA SER A 134 -21.29 10.46 0.76
C SER A 134 -20.29 11.05 1.77
N SER A 135 -20.73 11.98 2.62
CA SER A 135 -19.92 12.50 3.73
C SER A 135 -19.68 11.42 4.80
N ARG A 136 -20.70 10.60 5.08
CA ARG A 136 -20.55 9.46 6.00
C ARG A 136 -19.62 8.40 5.40
N GLU A 137 -19.83 8.07 4.13
CA GLU A 137 -19.06 7.05 3.41
C GLU A 137 -17.57 7.38 3.35
N VAL A 138 -17.19 8.62 3.03
CA VAL A 138 -15.77 8.98 2.94
C VAL A 138 -15.08 8.91 4.31
N LEU A 139 -15.73 9.35 5.39
CA LEU A 139 -15.16 9.26 6.74
C LEU A 139 -15.02 7.81 7.16
N LEU A 140 -16.05 6.99 6.92
CA LEU A 140 -15.98 5.56 7.20
C LEU A 140 -14.92 4.89 6.36
N ALA A 141 -14.73 5.26 5.09
CA ALA A 141 -13.69 4.69 4.24
C ALA A 141 -12.28 5.07 4.73
N LEU A 142 -12.05 6.33 5.11
CA LEU A 142 -10.76 6.81 5.64
C LEU A 142 -10.47 6.26 7.05
N TYR A 143 -11.46 6.23 7.93
CA TYR A 143 -11.36 5.66 9.27
C TYR A 143 -11.15 4.16 9.19
N ARG A 144 -12.01 3.48 8.40
CA ARG A 144 -11.85 2.05 8.15
C ARG A 144 -10.46 1.86 7.67
N SER A 145 -9.98 2.43 6.57
CA SER A 145 -8.61 2.26 5.98
C SER A 145 -7.41 2.63 6.87
N GLY A 146 -7.65 3.20 8.06
CA GLY A 146 -6.60 3.59 8.99
C GLY A 146 -5.87 4.87 8.58
N PHE A 147 -6.45 5.66 7.68
CA PHE A 147 -5.96 7.01 7.34
C PHE A 147 -6.57 8.10 8.24
N LEU A 148 -7.62 7.75 9.00
CA LEU A 148 -8.11 8.49 10.17
C LEU A 148 -8.12 7.59 11.40
N ARG A 149 -7.92 8.18 12.57
CA ARG A 149 -8.00 7.52 13.88
C ARG A 149 -8.67 8.43 14.90
N LYS A 150 -9.23 7.86 15.97
CA LYS A 150 -9.67 8.64 17.14
C LYS A 150 -8.44 9.10 17.90
N LYS A 151 -8.46 10.30 18.50
CA LYS A 151 -7.34 10.78 19.35
C LYS A 151 -6.96 9.82 20.49
N THR A 152 -7.91 9.00 20.94
CA THR A 152 -7.71 7.97 21.98
C THR A 152 -7.10 6.67 21.47
N ASP A 153 -6.97 6.50 20.15
CA ASP A 153 -6.43 5.26 19.57
C ASP A 153 -4.93 5.19 19.81
N THR A 154 -4.47 4.08 20.39
CA THR A 154 -3.05 3.79 20.52
C THR A 154 -2.42 3.65 19.13
N PRO A 155 -1.26 4.29 18.85
CA PRO A 155 -0.55 4.09 17.61
C PRO A 155 -0.29 2.61 17.35
N LEU A 156 -0.67 2.12 16.16
CA LEU A 156 -0.35 0.76 15.77
C LEU A 156 1.17 0.59 15.67
N PRO A 157 1.74 -0.52 16.18
CA PRO A 157 3.13 -0.82 15.93
C PRO A 157 3.35 -0.96 14.42
N LEU A 158 4.52 -0.55 13.94
CA LEU A 158 4.88 -0.81 12.55
C LEU A 158 4.92 -2.33 12.31
N ALA A 159 4.38 -2.77 11.18
CA ALA A 159 4.38 -4.18 10.83
C ALA A 159 5.82 -4.67 10.65
N VAL A 160 6.32 -5.44 11.62
CA VAL A 160 7.64 -6.06 11.54
C VAL A 160 7.56 -7.20 10.55
N GLN A 161 8.43 -7.19 9.55
CA GLN A 161 8.58 -8.34 8.65
C GLN A 161 9.23 -9.48 9.41
N ASP A 162 8.50 -10.58 9.60
CA ASP A 162 8.99 -11.76 10.30
C ASP A 162 9.66 -12.78 9.37
N THR A 163 9.57 -12.57 8.06
CA THR A 163 9.97 -13.52 7.03
C THR A 163 11.03 -12.90 6.11
N LEU A 164 12.19 -13.55 5.98
CA LEU A 164 13.20 -13.23 4.98
C LEU A 164 12.92 -14.06 3.71
N MET A 165 12.74 -13.41 2.56
CA MET A 165 12.57 -14.10 1.28
C MET A 165 13.87 -14.07 0.48
N ALA A 166 14.26 -15.22 -0.09
CA ALA A 166 15.42 -15.34 -0.98
C ALA A 166 15.05 -16.09 -2.26
N TRP A 167 15.57 -15.60 -3.40
CA TRP A 167 15.41 -16.25 -4.71
C TRP A 167 16.72 -16.97 -5.07
N LEU A 168 16.63 -18.26 -5.36
CA LEU A 168 17.76 -19.10 -5.75
C LEU A 168 17.67 -19.41 -7.25
N HIS A 169 18.57 -18.81 -8.03
CA HIS A 169 18.68 -19.07 -9.46
C HIS A 169 19.39 -20.41 -9.71
N VAL A 170 18.64 -21.50 -9.80
CA VAL A 170 19.22 -22.86 -9.82
C VAL A 170 19.71 -23.33 -11.20
N THR A 171 19.22 -22.74 -12.28
CA THR A 171 19.69 -23.03 -13.65
C THR A 171 19.30 -21.93 -14.62
N ASN A 172 20.11 -21.69 -15.65
CA ASN A 172 19.74 -20.85 -16.79
C ASN A 172 18.91 -21.62 -17.84
N ALA A 173 18.87 -22.95 -17.75
CA ALA A 173 18.23 -23.82 -18.74
C ALA A 173 16.72 -23.62 -18.70
N CYS A 174 16.08 -23.56 -19.87
CA CYS A 174 14.64 -23.39 -19.99
C CYS A 174 14.15 -24.04 -21.28
N ASN A 175 13.02 -24.73 -21.20
CA ASN A 175 12.32 -25.33 -22.34
C ASN A 175 11.53 -24.29 -23.17
N LEU A 176 11.47 -23.03 -22.71
CA LEU A 176 10.86 -21.91 -23.43
C LEU A 176 11.91 -20.85 -23.83
N ARG A 177 11.51 -19.99 -24.77
CA ARG A 177 12.31 -18.88 -25.34
C ARG A 177 11.49 -17.59 -25.42
N CYS A 178 10.92 -17.17 -24.29
CA CYS A 178 10.06 -15.98 -24.23
C CYS A 178 10.86 -14.72 -24.64
N SER A 179 10.34 -13.94 -25.58
CA SER A 179 10.98 -12.72 -26.10
C SER A 179 11.16 -11.61 -25.06
N TYR A 180 10.38 -11.65 -23.98
CA TYR A 180 10.42 -10.71 -22.86
C TYR A 180 11.26 -11.23 -21.67
N CYS A 181 11.94 -12.37 -21.81
CA CYS A 181 12.72 -12.93 -20.71
C CYS A 181 14.03 -12.15 -20.51
N TYR A 182 14.27 -11.65 -19.30
CA TYR A 182 15.52 -10.96 -18.96
C TYR A 182 16.75 -11.89 -18.98
N LEU A 183 16.54 -13.21 -18.89
CA LEU A 183 17.60 -14.19 -18.77
C LEU A 183 18.07 -14.69 -20.15
N HIS A 184 19.38 -14.57 -20.40
CA HIS A 184 20.02 -15.27 -21.51
C HIS A 184 20.06 -16.78 -21.23
N LYS A 185 19.37 -17.57 -22.07
CA LYS A 185 19.16 -19.01 -21.83
C LYS A 185 20.38 -19.82 -22.23
N THR A 186 21.00 -20.49 -21.25
CA THR A 186 22.13 -21.40 -21.42
C THR A 186 21.88 -22.70 -20.64
N ASN A 187 22.70 -23.74 -20.84
CA ASN A 187 22.59 -25.00 -20.09
C ASN A 187 23.36 -24.98 -18.76
N VAL A 188 23.68 -23.80 -18.23
CA VAL A 188 24.43 -23.66 -16.98
C VAL A 188 23.49 -23.93 -15.80
N SER A 189 23.90 -24.82 -14.90
CA SER A 189 23.20 -25.11 -13.65
C SER A 189 24.05 -24.72 -12.45
N MET A 190 23.38 -24.31 -11.36
CA MET A 190 24.03 -24.01 -10.09
C MET A 190 24.69 -25.29 -9.53
N PRO A 191 25.97 -25.23 -9.12
CA PRO A 191 26.59 -26.34 -8.41
C PRO A 191 25.97 -26.54 -7.01
N PRO A 192 25.80 -27.79 -6.52
CA PRO A 192 25.23 -28.04 -5.18
C PRO A 192 25.98 -27.35 -4.04
N SER A 193 27.31 -27.26 -4.12
CA SER A 193 28.13 -26.54 -3.14
C SER A 193 27.80 -25.06 -3.06
N VAL A 194 27.44 -24.42 -4.17
CA VAL A 194 27.03 -23.01 -4.23
C VAL A 194 25.64 -22.85 -3.63
N GLY A 195 24.71 -23.77 -3.94
CA GLY A 195 23.37 -23.77 -3.36
C GLY A 195 23.39 -23.88 -1.84
N ARG A 196 24.18 -24.80 -1.27
CA ARG A 196 24.37 -24.94 0.18
C ARG A 196 24.92 -23.67 0.83
N GLN A 197 25.98 -23.10 0.26
CA GLN A 197 26.56 -21.84 0.75
C GLN A 197 25.56 -20.68 0.70
N ALA A 198 24.71 -20.62 -0.34
CA ALA A 198 23.67 -19.60 -0.44
C ALA A 198 22.62 -19.76 0.66
N ILE A 199 22.16 -20.98 0.94
CA ILE A 199 21.23 -21.26 2.03
C ILE A 199 21.83 -20.87 3.38
N GLU A 200 23.06 -21.30 3.67
CA GLU A 200 23.74 -20.93 4.91
C GLU A 200 23.85 -19.41 5.09
N ALA A 201 24.13 -18.69 4.01
CA ALA A 201 24.17 -17.24 4.02
C ALA A 201 22.79 -16.61 4.33
N VAL A 202 21.71 -17.16 3.76
CA VAL A 202 20.33 -16.71 4.05
C VAL A 202 19.98 -16.97 5.52
N PHE A 203 20.30 -18.15 6.07
CA PHE A 203 20.06 -18.46 7.48
C PHE A 203 20.87 -17.58 8.44
N ARG A 204 22.12 -17.26 8.08
CA ARG A 204 22.95 -16.34 8.85
C ARG A 204 22.36 -14.94 8.86
N ALA A 205 21.96 -14.42 7.70
CA ALA A 205 21.31 -13.11 7.58
C ALA A 205 19.98 -13.06 8.34
N ALA A 206 19.15 -14.11 8.24
CA ALA A 206 17.89 -14.23 8.97
C ALA A 206 18.10 -14.08 10.48
N ARG A 207 19.07 -14.83 11.03
CA ARG A 207 19.43 -14.77 12.46
C ARG A 207 19.97 -13.41 12.88
N GLN A 208 20.88 -12.84 12.09
CA GLN A 208 21.50 -11.54 12.37
C GLN A 208 20.47 -10.40 12.44
N HIS A 209 19.39 -10.48 11.64
CA HIS A 209 18.37 -9.44 11.55
C HIS A 209 17.04 -9.80 12.24
N GLY A 210 16.99 -10.91 13.00
CA GLY A 210 15.82 -11.26 13.81
C GLY A 210 14.60 -11.77 13.02
N TYR A 211 14.79 -12.25 11.79
CA TYR A 211 13.73 -12.91 11.04
C TYR A 211 13.41 -14.28 11.65
N ARG A 212 12.11 -14.60 11.77
CA ARG A 212 11.61 -15.85 12.36
C ARG A 212 11.34 -16.93 11.32
N LYS A 213 11.18 -16.54 10.05
CA LYS A 213 10.87 -17.42 8.93
C LYS A 213 11.76 -17.10 7.75
N ILE A 214 12.02 -18.10 6.93
CA ILE A 214 12.69 -17.96 5.64
C ILE A 214 11.76 -18.52 4.58
N LYS A 215 11.64 -17.82 3.46
CA LYS A 215 10.93 -18.27 2.27
C LYS A 215 11.91 -18.36 1.11
N LEU A 216 12.19 -19.59 0.67
CA LEU A 216 13.03 -19.84 -0.50
C LEU A 216 12.15 -19.93 -1.75
N LYS A 217 12.55 -19.22 -2.81
CA LYS A 217 11.94 -19.29 -4.14
C LYS A 217 12.98 -19.79 -5.14
N TYR A 218 12.72 -20.92 -5.77
CA TYR A 218 13.61 -21.46 -6.80
C TYR A 218 13.24 -20.85 -8.16
N ALA A 219 14.24 -20.31 -8.84
CA ALA A 219 14.07 -19.53 -10.05
C ALA A 219 15.19 -19.77 -11.07
N GLY A 220 15.12 -19.05 -12.18
CA GLY A 220 16.15 -19.01 -13.21
C GLY A 220 15.55 -19.08 -14.61
N GLY A 221 15.96 -20.09 -15.38
CA GLY A 221 15.25 -20.53 -16.57
C GLY A 221 13.95 -21.25 -16.18
N GLU A 222 13.95 -22.56 -16.23
CA GLU A 222 12.91 -23.44 -15.71
C GLU A 222 13.50 -24.27 -14.57
N ALA A 223 13.17 -23.93 -13.32
CA ALA A 223 13.79 -24.54 -12.15
C ALA A 223 13.54 -26.05 -12.06
N THR A 224 12.41 -26.54 -12.61
CA THR A 224 12.09 -27.97 -12.64
C THR A 224 13.05 -28.78 -13.52
N LEU A 225 13.78 -28.15 -14.45
CA LEU A 225 14.85 -28.82 -15.20
C LEU A 225 16.09 -29.12 -14.34
N ASN A 226 16.20 -28.51 -13.15
CA ASN A 226 17.21 -28.83 -12.14
C ASN A 226 16.55 -29.28 -10.82
N LEU A 227 15.45 -30.04 -10.93
CA LEU A 227 14.67 -30.53 -9.78
C LEU A 227 15.52 -31.28 -8.73
N PRO A 228 16.52 -32.11 -9.08
CA PRO A 228 17.35 -32.78 -8.07
C PRO A 228 18.02 -31.80 -7.10
N LEU A 229 18.57 -30.70 -7.61
CA LEU A 229 19.15 -29.67 -6.75
C LEU A 229 18.08 -28.95 -5.93
N VAL A 230 16.92 -28.65 -6.50
CA VAL A 230 15.83 -28.01 -5.77
C VAL A 230 15.41 -28.83 -4.55
N LEU A 231 15.29 -30.14 -4.70
CA LEU A 231 14.98 -31.05 -3.60
C LEU A 231 16.11 -31.09 -2.58
N GLU A 232 17.36 -31.27 -3.01
CA GLU A 232 18.54 -31.25 -2.13
C GLU A 232 18.64 -29.97 -1.28
N LEU A 233 18.25 -28.83 -1.85
CA LEU A 233 18.29 -27.53 -1.19
C LEU A 233 17.08 -27.27 -0.29
N HIS A 234 15.98 -28.01 -0.46
CA HIS A 234 14.77 -27.82 0.34
C HIS A 234 14.72 -28.70 1.59
N ASP A 235 15.47 -29.79 1.59
CA ASP A 235 15.65 -30.70 2.72
C ASP A 235 16.55 -30.09 3.82
#